data_AF-A0A3A0AKD5-F1
#
_entry.id   AF-A0A3A0AKD5-F1
#
_cell.length_a   1.000
_cell.length_b   1.000
_cell.length_c   1.000
_cell.angle_alpha   90.00
_cell.angle_beta   90.00
_cell.angle_gamma   90.00
#
_symmetry.space_group_name_H-M   'P 1'
#
loop_
_entity.id
_entity.type
_entity.pdbx_description
1 polymer ?
#
loop_
_entity_poly.entity_id
_entity_poly.type
_entity_poly.pdbx_seq_one_letter_code
_entity_poly.pdbx_strand_id
1 'polypeptide(L)'
;MVKVHITTTDPVAAWRVRDALAAHPLLGGATAQINVIAHLQGIILDGWAHDDHAVQLAIRLARRAAGQRVVQPRLCTRQSAVSRGVEHKTADIV
;
A
#
# COMPACT_ATOMS: atom_id res chain seq x y z
N MET A 1 -8.53 -3.33 -2.77
CA MET A 1 -8.25 -4.66 -2.21
C MET A 1 -6.93 -4.59 -1.45
N VAL A 2 -7.01 -4.78 -0.14
CA VAL A 2 -5.86 -4.79 0.78
C VAL A 2 -5.48 -6.23 1.10
N LYS A 3 -4.19 -6.57 1.05
CA LYS A 3 -3.68 -7.91 1.28
C LYS A 3 -2.50 -7.88 2.25
N VAL A 4 -2.31 -8.97 3.00
CA VAL A 4 -1.08 -9.22 3.76
C VAL A 4 -0.11 -9.96 2.85
N HIS A 5 1.14 -9.48 2.77
CA HIS A 5 2.17 -10.11 1.96
C HIS A 5 2.75 -11.34 2.65
N ILE A 6 3.14 -12.36 1.87
CA ILE A 6 3.64 -13.65 2.38
C ILE A 6 4.96 -13.54 3.16
N THR A 7 5.73 -12.48 2.94
CA THR A 7 7.03 -12.25 3.61
C THR A 7 6.91 -11.56 4.97
N THR A 8 5.68 -11.39 5.48
CA THR A 8 5.45 -10.79 6.79
C THR A 8 6.03 -11.70 7.90
N THR A 9 6.80 -11.13 8.82
CA THR A 9 7.34 -11.86 9.99
C THR A 9 6.57 -11.55 11.27
N ASP A 10 5.74 -10.50 11.27
CA ASP A 10 4.73 -10.25 12.30
C ASP A 10 3.31 -10.29 11.70
N PRO A 11 2.67 -11.46 11.65
CA PRO A 11 1.35 -11.59 11.02
C PRO A 11 0.26 -10.87 11.83
N VAL A 12 0.38 -10.79 13.15
CA VAL A 12 -0.63 -10.12 13.99
C VAL A 12 -0.69 -8.63 13.66
N ALA A 13 0.47 -7.99 13.52
CA ALA A 13 0.56 -6.60 13.11
C ALA A 13 0.04 -6.36 11.69
N ALA A 14 0.42 -7.24 10.76
CA ALA A 14 -0.01 -7.12 9.38
C ALA A 14 -1.53 -7.24 9.24
N TRP A 15 -2.16 -8.20 9.93
CA TRP A 15 -3.61 -8.34 9.95
C TRP A 15 -4.30 -7.15 10.60
N ARG A 16 -3.80 -6.64 11.73
CA ARG A 16 -4.33 -5.43 12.38
C ARG A 16 -4.34 -4.22 11.44
N VAL A 17 -3.25 -3.99 10.71
CA VAL A 17 -3.17 -2.91 9.72
C VAL A 17 -4.07 -3.18 8.53
N ARG A 18 -4.11 -4.42 8.02
CA ARG A 18 -5.02 -4.80 6.92
C ARG A 18 -6.47 -4.54 7.29
N ASP A 19 -6.91 -4.93 8.49
CA ASP A 19 -8.29 -4.74 8.95
C ASP A 19 -8.64 -3.27 9.08
N ALA A 20 -7.75 -2.45 9.64
CA ALA A 20 -7.95 -1.01 9.72
C ALA A 20 -8.09 -0.34 8.35
N LEU A 21 -7.32 -0.80 7.35
CA LEU A 21 -7.41 -0.30 5.98
C LEU A 21 -8.67 -0.81 5.28
N ALA A 22 -8.96 -2.11 5.38
CA ALA A 22 -10.09 -2.76 4.71
C ALA A 22 -11.45 -2.28 5.24
N ALA A 23 -11.51 -1.86 6.52
CA ALA A 23 -12.71 -1.26 7.11
C ALA A 23 -13.12 0.07 6.44
N HIS A 24 -12.20 0.74 5.73
CA HIS A 24 -12.52 1.98 5.04
C HIS A 24 -12.98 1.72 3.59
N PRO A 25 -14.18 2.15 3.17
CA PRO A 25 -14.73 1.85 1.83
C PRO A 25 -13.78 2.24 0.68
N LEU A 26 -13.14 3.41 0.79
CA LEU A 26 -12.15 3.90 -0.19
C LEU A 26 -10.88 3.06 -0.35
N LEU A 27 -10.60 2.14 0.58
CA LEU A 27 -9.37 1.31 0.55
C LEU A 27 -9.70 -0.18 0.43
N GLY A 28 -10.83 -0.62 0.99
CA GLY A 28 -11.33 -1.98 0.87
C GLY A 28 -11.72 -2.38 -0.56
N GLY A 29 -12.21 -1.42 -1.36
CA GLY A 29 -12.74 -1.65 -2.71
C GLY A 29 -11.71 -1.62 -3.86
N ALA A 30 -12.18 -1.43 -5.10
CA ALA A 30 -11.37 -1.36 -6.32
C ALA A 30 -10.52 -0.07 -6.46
N THR A 31 -10.64 0.84 -5.51
CA THR A 31 -10.01 2.17 -5.48
C THR A 31 -8.59 2.16 -4.92
N ALA A 32 -8.11 1.01 -4.41
CA ALA A 32 -6.74 0.84 -3.98
C ALA A 32 -6.29 -0.61 -4.11
N GLN A 33 -4.99 -0.83 -4.25
CA GLN A 33 -4.36 -2.13 -4.11
C GLN A 33 -3.16 -1.96 -3.19
N ILE A 34 -3.26 -2.49 -1.97
CA ILE A 34 -2.25 -2.27 -0.93
C ILE A 34 -1.83 -3.61 -0.36
N ASN A 35 -0.54 -3.90 -0.42
CA ASN A 35 0.11 -5.01 0.26
C ASN A 35 0.70 -4.51 1.57
N VAL A 36 0.39 -5.19 2.66
CA VAL A 36 0.92 -4.91 4.00
C VAL A 36 2.01 -5.93 4.30
N ILE A 37 3.22 -5.45 4.55
CA ILE A 37 4.37 -6.27 4.98
C ILE A 37 4.78 -5.79 6.36
N ALA A 38 4.61 -6.60 7.40
CA ALA A 38 5.02 -6.26 8.75
C ALA A 38 6.22 -7.10 9.19
N HIS A 39 7.16 -6.45 9.85
CA HIS A 39 8.32 -7.08 10.48
C HIS A 39 8.58 -6.41 11.83
N LEU A 40 9.53 -6.95 12.62
CA LEU A 40 9.80 -6.48 13.98
C LEU A 40 10.09 -4.97 14.07
N GLN A 41 10.77 -4.42 13.06
CA GLN A 41 11.21 -3.02 13.03
C GLN A 41 10.16 -2.05 12.46
N GLY A 42 9.12 -2.54 11.77
CA GLY A 42 8.17 -1.65 11.11
C GLY A 42 7.17 -2.33 10.17
N ILE A 43 6.38 -1.48 9.52
CA ILE A 43 5.34 -1.89 8.58
C ILE A 43 5.53 -1.14 7.27
N ILE A 44 5.57 -1.88 6.17
CA ILE A 44 5.64 -1.34 4.82
C ILE A 44 4.25 -1.45 4.20
N LEU A 45 3.77 -0.34 3.64
CA LEU A 45 2.59 -0.32 2.78
C LEU A 45 3.05 -0.19 1.34
N ASP A 46 2.80 -1.21 0.53
CA ASP A 46 3.27 -1.25 -0.86
C ASP A 46 2.07 -1.32 -1.83
N GLY A 47 2.12 -0.57 -2.94
CA GLY A 47 1.10 -0.63 -3.99
C GLY A 47 0.59 0.73 -4.44
N TRP A 48 -0.70 0.81 -4.77
CA TRP A 48 -1.31 2.01 -5.35
C TRP A 48 -2.68 2.35 -4.78
N ALA A 49 -3.06 3.62 -4.84
CA ALA A 49 -4.41 4.10 -4.58
C ALA A 49 -4.89 5.02 -5.71
N HIS A 50 -6.20 5.23 -5.83
CA HIS A 50 -6.78 5.99 -6.94
C HIS A 50 -6.28 7.44 -7.00
N ASP A 51 -6.18 8.09 -5.84
CA ASP A 51 -5.80 9.49 -5.68
C ASP A 51 -4.94 9.70 -4.41
N ASP A 52 -4.38 10.90 -4.27
CA ASP A 52 -3.54 11.28 -3.13
C ASP A 52 -4.29 11.27 -1.81
N HIS A 53 -5.59 11.57 -1.81
CA HIS A 53 -6.39 11.55 -0.59
C HIS A 53 -6.49 10.13 -0.02
N ALA A 54 -6.68 9.13 -0.89
CA ALA A 54 -6.67 7.71 -0.53
C ALA A 54 -5.27 7.26 -0.05
N VAL A 55 -4.19 7.75 -0.65
CA VAL A 55 -2.81 7.50 -0.16
C VAL A 55 -2.64 8.03 1.26
N GLN A 56 -2.97 9.31 1.50
CA GLN A 56 -2.82 9.92 2.83
C GLN A 56 -3.71 9.26 3.87
N LEU A 57 -4.93 8.88 3.49
CA LEU A 57 -5.84 8.14 4.36
C LEU A 57 -5.25 6.78 4.75
N ALA A 58 -4.71 6.01 3.80
CA ALA A 58 -4.07 4.73 4.08
C ALA A 58 -2.89 4.88 5.05
N ILE A 59 -2.05 5.89 4.86
CA ILE A 59 -0.92 6.19 5.76
C ILE A 59 -1.40 6.48 7.17
N ARG A 60 -2.43 7.33 7.33
CA ARG A 60 -2.99 7.68 8.64
C ARG A 60 -3.57 6.47 9.37
N LEU A 61 -4.37 5.67 8.69
CA LEU A 61 -4.98 4.47 9.27
C LEU A 61 -3.93 3.44 9.66
N ALA A 62 -2.94 3.21 8.80
CA ALA A 62 -1.85 2.29 9.09
C ALA A 62 -1.02 2.76 10.29
N ARG A 63 -0.66 4.05 10.39
CA ARG A 63 0.06 4.59 11.56
C ARG A 63 -0.72 4.39 12.84
N ARG A 64 -2.03 4.63 12.83
CA ARG A 64 -2.89 4.41 13.99
C ARG A 64 -2.95 2.93 14.39
N ALA A 65 -3.07 2.03 13.43
CA ALA A 65 -3.14 0.59 13.68
C ALA A 65 -1.78 -0.04 14.05
N ALA A 66 -0.68 0.53 13.55
CA ALA A 66 0.70 0.10 13.81
C ALA A 66 1.18 0.38 15.25
N GLY A 67 0.47 1.23 16.00
CA GLY A 67 0.87 1.64 17.34
C GLY A 67 2.17 2.46 17.29
N GLN A 68 3.21 1.98 17.98
CA GLN A 68 4.52 2.65 18.02
C GLN A 68 5.46 2.27 16.86
N ARG A 69 5.05 1.37 15.97
CA ARG A 69 5.91 0.91 14.88
C ARG A 69 6.00 1.93 13.76
N VAL A 70 7.19 2.05 13.19
CA VAL A 70 7.42 2.92 12.02
C VAL A 70 6.64 2.37 10.83
N VAL A 71 5.89 3.25 10.17
CA VAL A 71 5.19 2.93 8.92
C VAL A 71 5.95 3.57 7.76
N GLN A 72 6.45 2.75 6.84
CA GLN A 72 7.10 3.19 5.61
C GLN A 72 6.12 3.04 4.44
N PRO A 73 5.52 4.13 3.95
CA PRO A 73 4.66 4.06 2.79
C PRO A 73 5.46 4.04 1.49
N ARG A 74 5.16 3.06 0.66
CA ARG A 74 5.60 2.90 -0.73
C ARG A 74 4.37 2.87 -1.64
N LEU A 75 3.46 3.83 -1.40
CA LEU A 75 2.20 3.96 -2.13
C LEU A 75 2.33 5.01 -3.22
N CYS A 76 1.80 4.71 -4.40
CA CYS A 76 1.71 5.67 -5.51
C CYS A 76 0.24 5.90 -5.87
N THR A 77 -0.07 7.01 -6.53
CA THR A 77 -1.37 7.16 -7.18
C THR A 77 -1.43 6.32 -8.46
N ARG A 78 -2.61 5.84 -8.84
CA ARG A 78 -2.81 5.03 -10.06
C ARG A 78 -2.33 5.78 -11.31
N GLN A 79 -2.50 7.10 -11.34
CA GLN A 79 -2.03 7.95 -12.45
C GLN A 79 -0.50 7.96 -12.55
N SER A 80 0.21 8.04 -11.42
CA SER A 80 1.68 7.94 -11.41
C SER A 80 2.20 6.52 -11.65
N ALA A 81 1.40 5.48 -11.37
CA ALA A 81 1.76 4.09 -11.66
C ALA A 81 1.71 3.77 -13.17
N VAL A 82 0.80 4.39 -13.92
CA VAL A 82 0.75 4.28 -15.39
C VAL A 82 1.98 4.92 -16.03
N SER A 83 2.46 6.05 -15.53
CA SER A 83 3.66 6.69 -16.07
C SER A 83 4.94 5.88 -15.84
N ARG A 84 5.05 5.08 -14.77
CA ARG A 84 6.19 4.17 -14.55
C ARG A 84 6.07 2.83 -15.29
N GLY A 85 4.92 2.56 -15.91
CA GLY A 85 4.70 1.38 -16.76
C GLY A 85 4.95 1.64 -18.25
N VAL A 86 5.26 2.89 -18.63
CA VAL A 86 5.55 3.30 -20.02
C VAL A 86 7.02 3.74 -20.13
N GLU A 87 7.94 2.97 -19.56
CA GLU A 87 9.38 3.08 -19.84
C GLU A 87 9.95 1.69 -20.08
N HIS A 88 9.51 1.02 -21.15
CA HIS A 88 10.26 -0.05 -21.84
C HIS A 88 9.45 -0.63 -23.02
N LYS A 89 9.06 0.19 -24.01
CA LYS A 89 8.76 -0.35 -25.35
C LYS A 89 8.70 0.68 -26.48
N THR A 90 9.71 1.52 -26.68
CA THR A 90 9.89 2.14 -28.02
C THR A 90 11.32 2.62 -28.24
N ALA A 91 12.10 1.78 -28.90
CA ALA A 91 13.16 2.16 -29.84
C ALA A 91 13.16 1.00 -30.86
N ASP A 92 12.30 1.03 -31.89
CA ASP A 92 12.61 1.60 -33.22
C ASP A 92 14.08 1.31 -33.58
N ILE A 93 14.38 0.18 -34.24
CA ILE A 93 14.23 -0.06 -35.69
C ILE A 93 14.59 1.19 -36.51
N VAL A 94 15.88 1.37 -36.76
CA VAL A 94 16.42 1.84 -38.05
C VAL A 94 17.66 1.02 -38.36
#